data_AF-A0A353CDG9-F1
#
_entry.id   AF-A0A353CDG9-F1
#
_cell.length_a   1.000
_cell.length_b   1.000
_cell.length_c   1.000
_cell.angle_alpha   90.00
_cell.angle_beta   90.00
_cell.angle_gamma   90.00
#
_symmetry.space_group_name_H-M   'P 1'
#
loop_
_entity.id
_entity.type
_entity.pdbx_description
1 polymer ?
#
loop_
_entity_poly.entity_id
_entity_poly.type
_entity_poly.pdbx_seq_one_letter_code
_entity_poly.pdbx_strand_id
1 'polypeptide(L)'
;MTEAANPLASALLATAIAGFGATAFGAAPALFLDRLNEKLNNNLLSFAAGVMLAATVFSLLLPSIENSKALGYSDTNAVVRSIIFLFIGGFVLWAVNELVPHEHFAKGHDGIIDAPRL
;
A
#
# COMPACT_ATOMS: atom_id res chain seq x y z
N MET A 1 4.18 4.63 -32.93
CA MET A 1 4.03 5.95 -32.29
C MET A 1 2.56 6.34 -32.27
N THR A 2 1.68 5.53 -31.65
CA THR A 2 0.25 5.86 -31.58
C THR A 2 0.03 6.94 -30.53
N GLU A 3 -0.12 8.16 -31.03
CA GLU A 3 -0.41 9.40 -30.33
C GLU A 3 -1.60 9.28 -29.36
N ALA A 4 -1.47 9.95 -28.21
CA ALA A 4 -2.47 10.82 -27.57
C ALA A 4 -3.97 10.44 -27.58
N ALA A 5 -4.34 9.17 -27.67
CA ALA A 5 -5.71 8.72 -27.36
C ALA A 5 -5.91 8.77 -25.84
N ASN A 6 -6.29 9.95 -25.34
CA ASN A 6 -6.68 10.28 -23.96
C ASN A 6 -5.76 9.67 -22.87
N PRO A 7 -4.80 10.43 -22.30
CA PRO A 7 -3.90 9.93 -21.26
C PRO A 7 -4.64 9.40 -20.01
N LEU A 8 -5.88 9.85 -19.78
CA LEU A 8 -6.72 9.31 -18.72
C LEU A 8 -7.25 7.91 -19.06
N ALA A 9 -7.61 7.66 -20.31
CA ALA A 9 -8.10 6.35 -20.75
C ALA A 9 -6.99 5.30 -20.70
N SER A 10 -5.76 5.66 -21.09
CA SER A 10 -4.62 4.75 -20.99
C SER A 10 -4.20 4.48 -19.55
N ALA A 11 -4.20 5.50 -18.68
CA ALA A 11 -3.95 5.31 -17.24
C ALA A 11 -5.03 4.45 -16.58
N LEU A 12 -6.30 4.65 -16.93
CA LEU A 12 -7.41 3.85 -16.42
C LEU A 12 -7.32 2.40 -16.87
N LEU A 13 -7.05 2.14 -18.16
CA LEU A 13 -6.88 0.78 -18.67
C LEU A 13 -5.65 0.09 -18.07
N ALA A 14 -4.53 0.80 -17.96
CA ALA A 14 -3.30 0.27 -17.37
C ALA A 14 -3.51 -0.10 -15.91
N THR A 15 -4.12 0.78 -15.11
CA THR A 15 -4.41 0.51 -13.69
C THR A 15 -5.49 -0.55 -13.50
N ALA A 16 -6.50 -0.61 -14.38
CA ALA A 16 -7.51 -1.66 -14.35
C ALA A 16 -6.90 -3.05 -14.63
N ILE A 17 -6.07 -3.17 -15.68
CA ILE A 17 -5.41 -4.43 -16.03
C ILE A 17 -4.38 -4.80 -14.95
N ALA A 18 -3.57 -3.85 -14.50
CA ALA A 18 -2.54 -4.12 -13.49
C ALA A 18 -3.14 -4.43 -12.11
N GLY A 19 -4.19 -3.72 -11.69
CA GLY A 19 -4.86 -3.94 -10.41
C GLY A 19 -5.77 -5.16 -10.46
N PHE A 20 -6.90 -5.06 -11.17
CA PHE A 20 -7.88 -6.14 -11.22
C PHE A 20 -7.35 -7.40 -11.89
N GLY A 21 -6.60 -7.25 -13.00
CA GLY A 21 -6.04 -8.41 -13.70
C GLY A 21 -5.02 -9.16 -12.86
N ALA A 22 -4.09 -8.46 -12.20
CA ALA A 22 -3.11 -9.12 -11.34
C ALA A 22 -3.77 -9.74 -10.09
N THR A 23 -4.74 -9.08 -9.46
CA THR A 23 -5.48 -9.65 -8.32
C THR A 23 -6.28 -10.87 -8.73
N ALA A 24 -7.02 -10.82 -9.84
CA ALA A 24 -7.79 -11.95 -10.35
C ALA A 24 -6.88 -13.14 -10.70
N PHE A 25 -5.73 -12.86 -11.32
CA PHE A 25 -4.74 -13.89 -11.64
C PHE A 25 -4.11 -14.50 -10.38
N GLY A 26 -3.73 -13.67 -9.41
CA GLY A 26 -3.20 -14.13 -8.12
C GLY A 26 -4.23 -14.90 -7.27
N ALA A 27 -5.51 -14.60 -7.42
CA ALA A 27 -6.62 -15.28 -6.75
C ALA A 27 -7.09 -16.56 -7.47
N ALA A 28 -6.71 -16.79 -8.73
CA ALA A 28 -7.16 -17.95 -9.51
C ALA A 28 -6.89 -19.31 -8.81
N PRO A 29 -5.75 -19.54 -8.16
CA PRO A 29 -5.51 -20.78 -7.40
C PRO A 29 -6.51 -20.97 -6.24
N ALA A 30 -7.02 -19.90 -5.64
CA ALA A 30 -7.97 -19.99 -4.53
C ALA A 30 -9.31 -20.62 -4.93
N LEU A 31 -9.65 -20.66 -6.23
CA LEU A 31 -10.86 -21.32 -6.73
C LEU A 31 -10.77 -22.86 -6.74
N PHE A 32 -9.55 -23.41 -6.68
CA PHE A 32 -9.31 -24.85 -6.68
C PHE A 32 -8.81 -25.36 -5.31
N LEU A 33 -8.40 -24.46 -4.42
CA LEU A 33 -7.87 -24.77 -3.10
C LEU A 33 -8.90 -24.39 -2.01
N ASP A 34 -9.67 -25.38 -1.54
CA ASP A 34 -10.69 -25.17 -0.49
C ASP A 34 -10.11 -24.73 0.86
N ARG A 35 -8.89 -25.16 1.20
CA ARG A 35 -8.21 -24.81 2.46
C ARG A 35 -6.71 -24.65 2.26
N LEU A 36 -6.21 -23.43 2.48
CA LEU A 36 -4.78 -23.16 2.53
C LEU A 36 -4.22 -23.63 3.88
N ASN A 37 -3.06 -24.29 3.83
CA ASN A 37 -2.29 -24.59 5.04
C ASN A 37 -1.77 -23.27 5.65
N GLU A 38 -1.86 -23.12 6.97
CA GLU A 38 -1.43 -21.92 7.70
C GLU A 38 0.02 -21.52 7.35
N LYS A 39 0.90 -22.50 7.16
CA LYS A 39 2.29 -22.26 6.71
C LYS A 39 2.36 -21.60 5.34
N LEU A 40 1.54 -22.04 4.38
CA LEU A 40 1.51 -21.47 3.04
C LEU A 40 0.94 -20.05 3.07
N ASN A 41 -0.12 -19.82 3.87
CA ASN A 41 -0.68 -18.48 4.05
C ASN A 41 0.37 -17.50 4.62
N ASN A 42 1.09 -17.90 5.66
CA ASN A 42 2.13 -17.06 6.26
C ASN A 42 3.28 -16.78 5.27
N ASN A 43 3.66 -17.75 4.44
CA ASN A 43 4.66 -17.55 3.40
C ASN A 43 4.19 -16.55 2.33
N LEU A 44 2.93 -16.64 1.88
CA LEU A 44 2.34 -15.72 0.90
C LEU A 44 2.23 -14.30 1.46
N LEU A 45 1.79 -14.14 2.70
CA LEU A 45 1.71 -12.84 3.38
C LEU A 45 3.11 -12.22 3.55
N SER A 46 4.10 -13.02 3.97
CA SER A 46 5.48 -12.55 4.12
C SER A 46 6.10 -12.14 2.78
N PHE A 47 5.81 -12.90 1.71
CA PHE A 47 6.23 -12.54 0.35
C PHE A 47 5.61 -11.22 -0.11
N ALA A 48 4.30 -11.06 0.07
CA ALA A 48 3.60 -9.83 -0.28
C ALA A 48 4.13 -8.61 0.50
N ALA A 49 4.38 -8.77 1.81
CA ALA A 49 4.98 -7.73 2.64
C ALA A 49 6.37 -7.32 2.12
N GLY A 50 7.20 -8.29 1.73
CA GLY A 50 8.52 -8.03 1.14
C GLY A 50 8.46 -7.27 -0.18
N VAL A 51 7.57 -7.67 -1.10
CA VAL A 51 7.38 -7.00 -2.40
C VAL A 51 6.91 -5.55 -2.21
N MET A 52 5.96 -5.32 -1.29
CA MET A 52 5.45 -3.97 -1.00
C MET A 52 6.54 -3.06 -0.42
N LEU A 53 7.40 -3.59 0.47
CA LEU A 53 8.52 -2.83 1.03
C LEU A 53 9.56 -2.48 -0.04
N ALA A 54 9.90 -3.42 -0.93
CA ALA A 54 10.80 -3.17 -2.04
C ALA A 54 10.26 -2.11 -3.01
N ALA A 55 8.98 -2.19 -3.39
CA ALA A 55 8.33 -1.20 -4.23
C ALA A 55 8.34 0.19 -3.56
N THR A 56 8.09 0.26 -2.25
CA THR A 56 8.13 1.52 -1.49
C THR A 56 9.52 2.16 -1.54
N VAL A 57 10.60 1.39 -1.42
CA VAL A 57 11.96 1.94 -1.48
C VAL A 57 12.33 2.32 -2.91
N PHE A 58 12.28 1.38 -3.85
CA PHE A 58 12.83 1.56 -5.20
C PHE A 58 11.92 2.34 -6.16
N SER A 59 10.61 2.16 -6.05
CA SER A 59 9.64 2.79 -6.99
C SER A 59 9.02 4.06 -6.44
N LEU A 60 9.09 4.33 -5.14
CA LEU A 60 8.49 5.51 -4.51
C LEU A 60 9.52 6.40 -3.83
N LEU A 61 10.31 5.89 -2.89
CA LEU A 61 11.22 6.70 -2.06
C LEU A 61 12.39 7.25 -2.88
N LEU A 62 13.13 6.42 -3.62
CA LEU A 62 14.24 6.88 -4.47
C LEU A 62 13.76 7.90 -5.51
N PRO A 63 12.70 7.62 -6.31
CA PRO A 63 12.17 8.60 -7.26
C PRO A 63 11.65 9.88 -6.60
N SER A 64 11.11 9.81 -5.39
CA SER A 64 10.67 11.00 -4.64
C SER A 64 11.84 11.94 -4.32
N ILE A 65 12.99 11.40 -3.93
CA ILE A 65 14.20 12.19 -3.65
C ILE A 65 14.73 12.81 -4.95
N GLU A 66 14.84 12.04 -6.03
CA GLU A 66 15.32 12.51 -7.33
C GLU A 66 14.44 13.64 -7.89
N ASN A 67 13.12 13.48 -7.84
CA ASN A 67 12.18 14.52 -8.24
C ASN A 67 12.29 15.78 -7.35
N SER A 68 12.56 15.61 -6.05
CA SER A 68 12.80 16.74 -5.15
C SER A 68 14.10 17.48 -5.50
N LYS A 69 15.17 16.77 -5.86
CA LYS A 69 16.40 17.42 -6.34
C LYS A 69 16.18 18.17 -7.65
N ALA A 70 15.40 17.61 -8.57
CA ALA A 70 15.05 18.26 -9.84
C ALA A 70 14.27 19.58 -9.65
N LEU A 71 13.55 19.74 -8.53
CA LEU A 71 12.86 20.97 -8.15
C LEU A 71 13.80 22.05 -7.57
N GLY A 72 15.12 21.81 -7.51
CA GLY A 72 16.12 22.77 -7.05
C GLY A 72 16.42 22.73 -5.54
N TYR A 73 15.95 21.71 -4.82
CA TYR A 73 16.30 21.51 -3.41
C TYR A 73 17.71 20.93 -3.26
N SER A 74 18.43 21.34 -2.21
CA SER A 74 19.72 20.72 -1.84
C SER A 74 19.54 19.25 -1.47
N ASP A 75 20.61 18.45 -1.62
CA ASP A 75 20.58 17.00 -1.37
C ASP A 75 19.98 16.64 0.00
N THR A 76 20.39 17.35 1.05
CA THR A 76 19.89 17.13 2.41
C THR A 76 18.40 17.49 2.53
N ASN A 77 17.96 18.60 1.93
CA ASN A 77 16.58 19.06 2.01
C ASN A 77 15.62 18.13 1.24
N ALA A 78 16.06 17.58 0.11
CA ALA A 78 15.30 16.60 -0.67
C ALA A 78 15.03 15.33 0.15
N VAL A 79 16.06 14.77 0.78
CA VAL A 79 15.95 13.56 1.61
C VAL A 79 15.05 13.81 2.82
N VAL A 80 15.27 14.89 3.56
CA VAL A 80 14.48 15.22 4.75
C VAL A 80 13.00 15.38 4.39
N ARG A 81 12.70 16.06 3.27
CA ARG A 81 11.33 16.24 2.79
C ARG A 81 10.67 14.90 2.45
N SER A 82 11.33 14.03 1.67
CA SER A 82 10.79 12.71 1.31
C SER A 82 10.51 11.86 2.56
N ILE A 83 11.39 11.91 3.57
CA ILE A 83 11.19 11.21 4.85
C ILE A 83 9.97 11.78 5.60
N ILE A 84 9.84 13.10 5.69
CA ILE A 84 8.68 13.74 6.35
C ILE A 84 7.37 13.28 5.69
N PHE A 85 7.28 13.30 4.36
CA PHE A 85 6.07 12.84 3.66
C PHE A 85 5.82 11.33 3.82
N LEU A 86 6.87 10.52 3.90
CA LEU A 86 6.74 9.09 4.23
C LEU A 86 6.12 8.89 5.62
N PHE A 87 6.59 9.62 6.63
CA PHE A 87 6.03 9.56 7.98
C PHE A 87 4.60 10.11 8.05
N ILE A 88 4.29 11.19 7.32
CA ILE A 88 2.93 11.71 7.21
C ILE A 88 2.02 10.64 6.60
N GLY A 89 2.44 9.97 5.51
CA GLY A 89 1.69 8.87 4.91
C GLY A 89 1.44 7.72 5.88
N GLY A 90 2.48 7.30 6.63
CA GLY A 90 2.35 6.30 7.68
C GLY A 90 1.41 6.72 8.81
N PHE A 91 1.48 7.98 9.25
CA PHE A 91 0.59 8.54 10.26
C PHE A 91 -0.86 8.59 9.77
N VAL A 92 -1.10 8.94 8.51
CA VAL A 92 -2.44 8.91 7.90
C VAL A 92 -2.98 7.49 7.89
N LEU A 93 -2.18 6.49 7.51
CA LEU A 93 -2.60 5.08 7.55
C LEU A 93 -2.93 4.63 8.97
N TRP A 94 -2.11 5.01 9.95
CA TRP A 94 -2.38 4.75 11.37
C TRP A 94 -3.68 5.41 11.84
N ALA A 95 -3.90 6.68 11.49
CA ALA A 95 -5.11 7.41 11.84
C ALA A 95 -6.36 6.77 11.21
N VAL A 96 -6.28 6.35 9.93
CA VAL A 96 -7.38 5.61 9.28
C VAL A 96 -7.66 4.30 9.99
N ASN A 97 -6.62 3.56 10.39
CA ASN A 97 -6.78 2.33 11.15
C ASN A 97 -7.49 2.56 12.50
N GLU A 98 -7.22 3.67 13.19
CA GLU A 98 -7.88 3.99 14.46
C GLU A 98 -9.31 4.53 14.27
N LEU A 99 -9.54 5.30 13.19
CA LEU A 99 -10.83 5.95 12.92
C LEU A 99 -11.87 5.01 12.35
N VAL A 100 -11.44 3.99 11.60
CA VAL A 100 -12.36 2.98 11.08
C VAL A 100 -12.77 2.09 12.27
N PRO A 101 -14.06 1.99 12.63
CA PRO A 101 -14.49 1.07 13.66
C PRO A 101 -14.34 -0.36 13.15
N HIS A 102 -13.37 -1.10 13.69
CA HIS A 102 -13.14 -2.50 13.35
C HIS A 102 -14.01 -3.35 14.27
N GLU A 103 -15.13 -3.85 13.76
CA GLU A 103 -15.91 -4.92 14.40
C GLU A 103 -15.03 -6.17 14.52
N HIS A 104 -14.43 -6.40 15.70
CA HIS A 104 -13.82 -7.67 16.02
C HIS A 104 -14.96 -8.68 16.21
N PHE A 105 -15.33 -9.44 15.17
CA PHE A 105 -16.43 -10.43 15.20
C PHE A 105 -16.33 -11.49 16.33
N ALA A 106 -15.22 -11.55 17.09
CA ALA A 106 -15.02 -12.44 18.24
C ALA A 106 -14.77 -11.73 19.59
N LYS A 107 -14.65 -10.40 19.65
CA LYS A 107 -14.30 -9.63 20.86
C LYS A 107 -14.98 -8.26 20.69
N GLY A 108 -15.84 -7.82 21.61
CA GLY A 108 -16.68 -6.62 21.40
C GLY A 108 -15.95 -5.33 21.01
N HIS A 109 -16.71 -4.24 20.82
CA HIS A 109 -16.20 -2.92 20.43
C HIS A 109 -14.98 -2.49 21.24
N ASP A 110 -13.81 -2.45 20.61
CA ASP A 110 -12.63 -1.78 21.16
C ASP A 110 -12.47 -0.47 20.39
N GLY A 111 -12.87 0.63 21.04
CA GLY A 111 -12.65 2.01 20.60
C GLY A 111 -12.46 2.90 21.83
N ILE A 112 -11.97 4.13 21.63
CA ILE A 112 -11.58 5.06 22.72
C ILE A 112 -12.72 5.41 23.71
N ILE A 113 -13.97 5.06 23.36
CA ILE A 113 -15.17 5.21 24.18
C ILE A 113 -15.36 4.12 25.24
N ASP A 114 -14.63 2.99 25.18
CA ASP A 114 -14.68 1.93 26.19
C ASP A 114 -13.41 1.89 27.04
N ALA A 115 -13.12 3.02 27.69
CA ALA A 115 -12.21 3.04 28.83
C ALA A 115 -13.00 3.03 30.14
N PRO A 116 -12.92 1.93 30.91
CA PRO A 116 -12.65 2.03 32.32
C PRO A 116 -11.23 1.51 32.54
N ARG A 117 -10.28 2.44 32.61
CA ARG A 117 -8.98 2.16 33.19
C ARG A 117 -9.16 1.92 34.69
N LEU A 118 -9.33 0.67 35.10
CA LEU A 118 -8.88 0.08 36.37
C LEU A 118 -8.83 -1.45 36.23
#